data_AF-E0UP05-F1
#
_entry.id   AF-E0UP05-F1
#
_cell.length_a   1.000
_cell.length_b   1.000
_cell.length_c   1.000
_cell.angle_alpha   90.00
_cell.angle_beta   90.00
_cell.angle_gamma   90.00
#
_symmetry.space_group_name_H-M   'P 1'
#
loop_
_entity.id
_entity.type
_entity.pdbx_description
1 polymer ?
#
loop_
_entity_poly.entity_id
_entity_poly.type
_entity_poly.pdbx_seq_one_letter_code
_entity_poly.pdbx_strand_id
1 'polypeptide(L)'
;MALKPKMANSVKVDDHGYALATLTDITFLDSDESEYEREQFLFDFLAEGTKKPINLKLWTGTIINAERYENGKNKDYSKLTRLCLQLGLINEPDLKQAYRDGKDIDLDLDSLKGLKVRFKLLKQAKTRNLSQIDLNTLEPIKEPVKETK
;
A
#
# COMPACT_ATOMS: atom_id res chain seq x y z
N MET A 1 21.03 -33.12 19.20
CA MET A 1 21.04 -31.76 18.63
C MET A 1 19.62 -31.23 18.64
N ALA A 2 19.33 -30.18 19.41
CA ALA A 2 18.00 -29.58 19.40
C ALA A 2 17.76 -28.88 18.06
N LEU A 3 16.68 -29.25 17.37
CA LEU A 3 16.18 -28.54 16.19
C LEU A 3 15.83 -27.12 16.63
N LYS A 4 16.67 -26.13 16.26
CA LYS A 4 16.29 -24.72 16.42
C LYS A 4 15.00 -24.51 15.63
N PRO A 5 13.92 -24.01 16.24
CA PRO A 5 12.71 -23.72 15.49
C PRO A 5 13.08 -22.79 14.33
N LYS A 6 12.71 -23.18 13.10
CA LYS A 6 12.75 -22.30 11.93
C LYS A 6 11.99 -21.04 12.34
N MET A 7 12.72 -19.94 12.58
CA MET A 7 12.08 -18.67 12.92
C MET A 7 11.04 -18.39 11.84
N ALA A 8 9.80 -18.17 12.29
CA ALA A 8 8.67 -17.84 11.42
C ALA A 8 9.04 -16.63 10.55
N ASN A 9 8.37 -16.47 9.40
CA ASN A 9 8.42 -15.25 8.59
C ASN A 9 7.91 -14.06 9.43
N SER A 10 8.77 -13.49 10.27
CA SER A 10 8.43 -12.36 11.13
C SER A 10 8.98 -11.10 10.51
N VAL A 11 8.08 -10.16 10.26
CA VAL A 11 8.45 -8.82 9.80
C VAL A 11 9.32 -8.16 10.85
N LYS A 12 10.52 -7.77 10.44
CA LYS A 12 11.43 -7.01 11.29
C LYS A 12 10.91 -5.58 11.41
N VAL A 13 10.82 -5.09 12.65
CA VAL A 13 10.40 -3.73 12.98
C VAL A 13 11.48 -3.02 13.77
N ASP A 14 11.54 -1.70 13.66
CA ASP A 14 12.39 -0.84 14.46
C ASP A 14 11.83 -0.59 15.87
N ASP A 15 12.56 0.18 16.67
CA ASP A 15 12.19 0.54 18.05
C ASP A 15 10.89 1.37 18.14
N HIS A 16 10.46 1.96 17.02
CA HIS A 16 9.21 2.72 16.91
C HIS A 16 8.06 1.89 16.31
N GLY A 17 8.32 0.61 16.00
CA GLY A 17 7.35 -0.34 15.47
C GLY A 17 7.09 -0.21 13.96
N TYR A 18 7.96 0.46 13.21
CA TYR A 18 7.92 0.52 11.76
C TYR A 18 8.70 -0.63 11.12
N ALA A 19 8.11 -1.22 10.09
CA ALA A 19 8.78 -2.14 9.18
C ALA A 19 9.26 -1.38 7.95
N LEU A 20 10.38 -1.83 7.38
CA LEU A 20 10.87 -1.38 6.09
C LEU A 20 10.55 -2.45 5.05
N ALA A 21 10.05 -2.04 3.89
CA ALA A 21 9.74 -2.94 2.80
C ALA A 21 9.98 -2.30 1.44
N THR A 22 10.10 -3.14 0.42
CA THR A 22 10.13 -2.72 -0.99
C THR A 22 8.86 -3.23 -1.66
N LEU A 23 8.16 -2.37 -2.41
CA LEU A 23 7.06 -2.82 -3.27
C LEU A 23 7.66 -3.63 -4.43
N THR A 24 7.44 -4.94 -4.42
CA THR A 24 8.03 -5.86 -5.41
C THR A 24 7.14 -6.10 -6.61
N ASP A 25 5.82 -6.13 -6.38
CA ASP A 25 4.87 -6.36 -7.47
C ASP A 25 3.52 -5.72 -7.19
N ILE A 26 2.77 -5.50 -8.27
CA ILE A 26 1.39 -5.01 -8.24
C ILE A 26 0.63 -5.88 -9.23
N THR A 27 -0.37 -6.60 -8.73
CA THR A 27 -1.18 -7.50 -9.55
C THR A 27 -2.60 -6.96 -9.61
N PHE A 28 -3.12 -6.82 -10.82
CA PHE A 28 -4.53 -6.62 -11.05
C PHE A 28 -5.28 -7.95 -10.88
N LEU A 29 -6.32 -7.96 -10.07
CA LEU A 29 -7.19 -9.11 -9.86
C LEU A 29 -8.54 -8.78 -10.47
N ASP A 30 -8.89 -9.49 -11.53
CA ASP A 30 -10.23 -9.43 -12.11
C ASP A 30 -11.27 -9.89 -11.08
N SER A 31 -12.49 -9.35 -11.19
CA SER A 31 -13.64 -9.93 -10.51
C SER A 31 -13.99 -11.28 -11.14
N ASP A 32 -14.03 -12.35 -10.34
CA ASP A 32 -14.70 -13.58 -10.77
C ASP A 32 -16.20 -13.29 -11.05
N GLU A 33 -16.88 -14.14 -11.84
CA GLU A 33 -18.30 -14.02 -12.24
C GLU A 33 -19.32 -13.96 -11.08
N SER A 34 -18.85 -13.99 -9.84
CA SER A 34 -19.62 -13.80 -8.61
C SER A 34 -19.99 -12.33 -8.42
N GLU A 35 -21.28 -12.03 -8.16
CA GLU A 35 -21.81 -10.67 -7.90
C GLU A 35 -21.14 -9.93 -6.71
N TYR A 36 -20.28 -10.61 -5.95
CA TYR A 36 -19.63 -10.08 -4.76
C TYR A 36 -18.16 -9.71 -4.94
N GLU A 37 -17.51 -10.18 -6.02
CA GLU A 37 -16.12 -9.87 -6.28
C GLU A 37 -16.05 -8.68 -7.24
N ARG A 38 -15.34 -7.63 -6.84
CA ARG A 38 -15.04 -6.47 -7.67
C ARG A 38 -13.56 -6.49 -8.02
N GLU A 39 -13.20 -5.89 -9.14
CA GLU A 39 -11.82 -5.64 -9.56
C GLU A 39 -10.95 -5.07 -8.41
N GLN A 40 -9.72 -5.57 -8.25
CA GLN A 40 -8.84 -5.22 -7.14
C GLN A 40 -7.39 -5.06 -7.58
N PHE A 41 -6.63 -4.34 -6.74
CA PHE A 41 -5.18 -4.35 -6.80
C PHE A 41 -4.59 -5.04 -5.57
N LEU A 42 -3.66 -5.94 -5.85
CA LEU A 42 -2.81 -6.62 -4.89
C LEU A 42 -1.42 -5.98 -4.92
N PHE A 43 -1.01 -5.36 -3.83
CA PHE A 43 0.33 -4.79 -3.69
C PHE A 43 1.21 -5.69 -2.82
N ASP A 44 2.32 -6.16 -3.37
CA ASP A 44 3.20 -7.10 -2.71
C ASP A 44 4.45 -6.40 -2.18
N PHE A 45 4.57 -6.34 -0.84
CA PHE A 45 5.68 -5.69 -0.17
C PHE A 45 6.63 -6.72 0.44
N LEU A 46 7.88 -6.77 -0.03
CA LEU A 46 8.90 -7.59 0.60
C LEU A 46 9.52 -6.83 1.77
N ALA A 47 9.15 -7.21 2.99
CA ALA A 47 9.65 -6.60 4.22
C ALA A 47 10.89 -7.32 4.75
N GLU A 48 11.77 -6.58 5.42
CA GLU A 48 12.93 -7.17 6.09
C GLU A 48 12.52 -8.28 7.08
N GLY A 49 13.29 -9.37 7.11
CA GLY A 49 13.02 -10.52 7.97
C GLY A 49 11.97 -11.51 7.43
N THR A 50 11.31 -11.19 6.31
CA THR A 50 10.37 -12.11 5.65
C THR A 50 10.99 -12.78 4.43
N LYS A 51 10.60 -14.03 4.15
CA LYS A 51 10.93 -14.72 2.89
C LYS A 51 9.87 -14.57 1.80
N LYS A 52 8.67 -14.16 2.20
CA LYS A 52 7.50 -14.00 1.31
C LYS A 52 6.99 -12.57 1.42
N PRO A 53 6.44 -12.00 0.33
CA PRO A 53 5.82 -10.69 0.39
C PRO A 53 4.67 -10.64 1.39
N ILE A 54 4.44 -9.45 1.92
CA ILE A 54 3.24 -9.08 2.66
C ILE A 54 2.31 -8.42 1.66
N ASN A 55 1.15 -9.02 1.45
CA ASN A 55 0.19 -8.52 0.49
C ASN A 55 -0.73 -7.46 1.12
N LEU A 56 -0.99 -6.38 0.38
CA LEU A 56 -2.03 -5.40 0.66
C LEU A 56 -3.07 -5.46 -0.46
N LYS A 57 -4.27 -5.95 -0.14
CA LYS A 57 -5.41 -5.97 -1.06
C LYS A 57 -6.28 -4.73 -0.89
N LEU A 58 -6.48 -3.98 -1.97
CA LEU A 58 -7.38 -2.82 -1.99
C LEU A 58 -8.69 -3.15 -2.71
N TRP A 59 -9.78 -3.22 -1.93
CA TRP A 59 -11.13 -3.57 -2.38
C TRP A 59 -11.95 -2.36 -2.85
N THR A 60 -11.29 -1.25 -3.17
CA THR A 60 -11.95 0.03 -3.46
C THR A 60 -12.25 0.24 -4.94
N GLY A 61 -12.13 -0.81 -5.76
CA GLY A 61 -12.17 -0.72 -7.22
C GLY A 61 -10.89 -0.13 -7.79
N THR A 62 -10.88 0.04 -9.11
CA THR A 62 -9.76 0.49 -9.94
C THR A 62 -9.73 2.00 -10.17
N ILE A 63 -10.79 2.71 -9.78
CA ILE A 63 -11.00 4.11 -10.11
C ILE A 63 -10.32 5.04 -9.09
N ILE A 64 -9.54 5.99 -9.61
CA ILE A 64 -8.95 7.09 -8.84
C ILE A 64 -9.85 8.31 -8.98
N ASN A 65 -10.53 8.68 -7.89
CA ASN A 65 -11.46 9.81 -7.86
C ASN A 65 -11.02 10.85 -6.81
N ALA A 66 -11.26 12.13 -7.13
CA ALA A 66 -11.05 13.28 -6.24
C ALA A 66 -12.20 13.47 -5.22
N GLU A 67 -13.31 12.75 -5.36
CA GLU A 67 -14.38 12.78 -4.38
C GLU A 67 -13.98 12.03 -3.11
N ARG A 68 -14.20 12.69 -1.98
CA ARG A 68 -14.06 12.09 -0.66
C ARG A 68 -15.40 11.49 -0.26
N TYR A 69 -15.41 10.22 0.11
CA TYR A 69 -16.59 9.62 0.69
C TYR A 69 -16.78 10.16 2.11
N GLU A 70 -18.04 10.31 2.51
CA GLU A 70 -18.42 10.74 3.84
C GLU A 70 -18.87 9.53 4.66
N ASN A 71 -18.15 9.22 5.74
CA ASN A 71 -18.54 8.20 6.69
C ASN A 71 -18.71 8.84 8.07
N GLY A 72 -19.94 9.27 8.37
CA GLY A 72 -20.25 10.03 9.57
C GLY A 72 -19.61 11.42 9.56
N LYS A 73 -18.68 11.69 10.46
CA LYS A 73 -17.99 12.99 10.58
C LYS A 73 -16.72 13.12 9.74
N ASN A 74 -16.25 12.04 9.13
CA ASN A 74 -14.99 12.02 8.41
C ASN A 74 -15.24 11.98 6.90
N LYS A 75 -14.50 12.83 6.17
CA LYS A 75 -14.41 12.82 4.71
C LYS A 75 -13.04 12.30 4.31
N ASP A 76 -12.98 11.15 3.65
CA ASP A 76 -11.70 10.54 3.23
C ASP A 76 -11.76 10.07 1.77
N TYR A 77 -10.60 9.95 1.13
CA TYR A 77 -10.48 9.41 -0.21
C TYR A 77 -10.62 7.89 -0.22
N SER A 78 -10.98 7.31 -1.37
CA SER A 78 -10.86 5.85 -1.57
C SER A 78 -9.44 5.39 -1.21
N LYS A 79 -9.31 4.14 -0.73
CA LYS A 79 -7.99 3.61 -0.30
C LYS A 79 -6.97 3.64 -1.43
N LEU A 80 -7.38 3.37 -2.67
CA LEU A 80 -6.50 3.46 -3.85
C LEU A 80 -6.05 4.90 -4.11
N THR A 81 -6.98 5.85 -4.19
CA THR A 81 -6.64 7.28 -4.37
C THR A 81 -5.69 7.74 -3.26
N ARG A 82 -6.00 7.38 -2.00
CA ARG A 82 -5.19 7.73 -0.85
C ARG A 82 -3.79 7.13 -0.94
N LEU A 83 -3.66 5.87 -1.32
CA LEU A 83 -2.36 5.22 -1.53
C LEU A 83 -1.56 5.96 -2.61
N CYS A 84 -2.19 6.31 -3.74
CA CYS A 84 -1.52 7.04 -4.83
C CYS A 84 -1.03 8.42 -4.38
N LEU A 85 -1.83 9.14 -3.59
CA LEU A 85 -1.43 10.41 -2.97
C LEU A 85 -0.28 10.23 -1.96
N GLN A 86 -0.33 9.20 -1.10
CA GLN A 86 0.69 8.93 -0.09
C GLN A 86 2.04 8.52 -0.72
N LEU A 87 1.99 7.74 -1.79
CA LEU A 87 3.19 7.29 -2.51
C LEU A 87 3.71 8.31 -3.52
N GLY A 88 2.97 9.40 -3.75
CA GLY A 88 3.41 10.51 -4.60
C GLY A 88 3.23 10.27 -6.09
N LEU A 89 2.36 9.34 -6.51
CA LEU A 89 2.01 9.16 -7.92
C LEU A 89 1.22 10.35 -8.49
N ILE A 90 0.41 10.96 -7.64
CA ILE A 90 -0.38 12.13 -7.96
C ILE A 90 -0.42 13.04 -6.74
N ASN A 91 -0.54 14.35 -6.97
CA ASN A 91 -0.76 15.31 -5.90
C ASN A 91 -2.24 15.72 -5.83
N GLU A 92 -2.66 16.24 -4.68
CA GLU A 92 -4.07 16.63 -4.48
C GLU A 92 -4.55 17.75 -5.43
N PRO A 93 -3.75 18.78 -5.76
CA PRO A 93 -4.12 19.77 -6.77
C PRO A 93 -4.45 19.17 -8.14
N ASP A 94 -3.59 18.31 -8.67
CA ASP A 94 -3.74 17.71 -10.01
C ASP A 94 -4.94 16.77 -10.05
N LEU A 95 -5.14 15.99 -8.99
CA LEU A 95 -6.31 15.13 -8.80
C LEU A 95 -7.61 15.95 -8.85
N LYS A 96 -7.67 17.08 -8.14
CA LYS A 96 -8.86 17.96 -8.16
C LYS A 96 -9.06 18.63 -9.52
N GLN A 97 -7.99 18.97 -10.21
CA GLN A 97 -8.07 19.60 -11.52
C GLN A 97 -8.60 18.61 -12.57
N ALA A 98 -8.06 17.40 -12.63
CA ALA A 98 -8.54 16.36 -13.54
C ALA A 98 -10.03 16.05 -13.33
N TYR A 99 -10.47 15.98 -12.07
CA TYR A 99 -11.89 15.79 -11.76
C TYR A 99 -12.78 16.94 -12.24
N ARG A 100 -12.35 18.20 -12.05
CA ARG A 100 -13.09 19.38 -12.55
C ARG A 100 -13.20 19.40 -14.08
N ASP A 101 -12.15 18.93 -14.75
CA ASP A 101 -12.08 18.85 -16.21
C ASP A 101 -12.82 17.62 -16.76
N GLY A 102 -13.40 16.77 -15.90
CA GLY A 102 -14.07 15.53 -16.30
C GLY A 102 -13.12 14.52 -16.97
N LYS A 103 -11.83 14.56 -16.61
CA LYS A 103 -10.81 13.67 -17.18
C LYS A 103 -10.59 12.47 -16.28
N ASP A 104 -10.50 11.30 -16.90
CA ASP A 104 -10.01 10.11 -16.24
C ASP A 104 -8.52 10.23 -15.94
N ILE A 105 -8.13 9.78 -14.76
CA ILE A 105 -6.74 9.78 -14.32
C ILE A 105 -6.20 8.38 -14.54
N ASP A 106 -5.38 8.26 -15.59
CA ASP A 106 -4.61 7.06 -15.85
C ASP A 106 -3.27 7.16 -15.13
N LEU A 107 -3.10 6.41 -14.04
CA LEU A 107 -1.84 6.34 -13.30
C LEU A 107 -1.13 5.03 -13.61
N ASP A 108 0.13 5.13 -14.02
CA ASP A 108 1.01 3.98 -14.12
C ASP A 108 1.41 3.50 -12.71
N LEU A 109 0.61 2.58 -12.15
CA LEU A 109 0.90 1.98 -10.85
C LEU A 109 2.22 1.22 -10.85
N ASP A 110 2.63 0.64 -11.98
CA ASP A 110 3.86 -0.15 -12.09
C ASP A 110 5.12 0.71 -11.87
N SER A 111 5.03 2.02 -12.07
CA SER A 111 6.09 2.96 -11.71
C SER A 111 6.43 2.98 -10.21
N LEU A 112 5.55 2.45 -9.34
CA LEU A 112 5.82 2.28 -7.91
C LEU A 112 6.68 1.04 -7.61
N LYS A 113 6.87 0.11 -8.54
CA LYS A 113 7.68 -1.08 -8.31
C LYS A 113 9.12 -0.69 -7.98
N GLY A 114 9.69 -1.32 -6.96
CA GLY A 114 10.99 -0.97 -6.41
C GLY A 114 10.97 0.18 -5.38
N LEU A 115 9.83 0.85 -5.18
CA LEU A 115 9.71 1.89 -4.16
C LEU A 115 9.90 1.31 -2.77
N LYS A 116 10.81 1.93 -2.01
CA LYS A 116 11.03 1.61 -0.59
C LYS A 116 10.05 2.39 0.26
N VAL A 117 9.37 1.69 1.16
CA VAL A 117 8.37 2.26 2.06
C VAL A 117 8.64 1.85 3.49
N ARG A 118 8.12 2.64 4.42
CA ARG A 118 7.97 2.22 5.82
C ARG A 118 6.51 2.24 6.22
N PHE A 119 6.13 1.32 7.10
CA PHE A 119 4.76 1.23 7.64
C PHE A 119 4.75 0.54 9.00
N LYS A 120 3.70 0.76 9.78
CA LYS A 120 3.40 -0.04 10.96
C LYS A 120 2.55 -1.25 10.61
N LEU A 121 2.66 -2.28 11.44
CA LEU A 121 1.75 -3.42 11.40
C LEU A 121 0.49 -3.14 12.22
N LEU A 122 -0.68 -3.52 11.71
CA LEU A 122 -1.94 -3.40 12.44
C LEU A 122 -1.86 -4.14 13.79
N LYS A 123 -2.30 -3.49 14.86
CA LYS A 123 -2.25 -4.04 16.24
C LYS A 123 -2.97 -5.39 16.36
N GLN A 124 -4.10 -5.57 15.67
CA GLN A 124 -4.87 -6.83 15.65
C GLN A 124 -4.16 -7.96 14.88
N ALA A 125 -3.26 -7.60 13.97
CA ALA A 125 -2.48 -8.55 13.21
C ALA A 125 -1.39 -9.18 14.10
N LYS A 126 -0.79 -8.39 15.01
CA LYS A 126 0.16 -8.85 16.03
C LYS A 126 -0.39 -9.96 16.94
N THR A 127 -1.68 -9.92 17.29
CA THR A 127 -2.31 -10.92 18.17
C THR A 127 -2.70 -12.20 17.43
N ARG A 128 -2.88 -12.16 16.11
CA ARG A 128 -3.24 -13.31 15.27
C ARG A 128 -2.09 -13.87 14.43
N ASN A 129 -0.85 -13.42 14.68
CA ASN A 129 0.34 -13.79 13.90
C ASN A 129 0.21 -13.49 12.38
N LEU A 130 -0.69 -12.58 12.01
CA LEU A 130 -0.84 -12.11 10.65
C LEU A 130 -0.06 -10.80 10.54
N SER A 131 0.71 -10.62 9.47
CA SER A 131 1.35 -9.34 9.20
C SER A 131 0.46 -8.57 8.25
N GLN A 132 -0.27 -7.57 8.76
CA GLN A 132 -1.08 -6.68 7.93
C GLN A 132 -0.53 -5.27 8.01
N ILE A 133 -0.44 -4.63 6.85
CA ILE A 133 0.09 -3.28 6.68
C ILE A 133 -0.98 -2.27 7.14
N ASP A 134 -0.59 -1.34 8.02
CA ASP A 134 -1.42 -0.19 8.34
C ASP A 134 -1.22 0.92 7.29
N LEU A 135 -2.16 0.99 6.34
CA LEU A 135 -2.17 1.98 5.25
C LEU A 135 -2.02 3.42 5.74
N ASN A 136 -2.51 3.75 6.94
CA ASN A 136 -2.41 5.13 7.46
C ASN A 136 -0.98 5.55 7.77
N THR A 137 -0.09 4.58 7.95
CA THR A 137 1.31 4.79 8.33
C THR A 137 2.27 4.48 7.19
N LEU A 138 1.74 4.09 6.03
CA LEU A 138 2.52 3.77 4.85
C LEU A 138 3.02 5.05 4.20
N GLU A 139 4.34 5.18 4.10
CA GLU A 139 5.00 6.34 3.52
C GLU A 139 6.29 5.94 2.79
N PRO A 140 6.63 6.62 1.69
CA PRO A 140 7.86 6.37 0.95
C PRO A 140 9.08 6.79 1.77
N ILE A 141 10.13 5.98 1.72
CA ILE A 141 11.43 6.33 2.27
C ILE A 141 12.13 7.17 1.21
N LYS A 142 12.26 8.48 1.47
CA LYS A 142 13.11 9.34 0.64
C LYS A 142 14.55 8.85 0.81
N GLU A 143 15.08 8.15 -0.18
CA GLU A 143 16.53 7.95 -0.22
C GLU A 143 17.17 9.34 -0.34
N PRO A 144 18.19 9.67 0.47
CA PRO A 144 18.94 10.90 0.26
C PRO A 144 19.52 10.85 -1.15
N VAL A 145 19.16 11.82 -1.99
CA VAL A 145 19.73 12.01 -3.31
C VAL A 145 21.24 12.04 -3.12
N LYS A 146 21.93 10.97 -3.54
CA LYS A 146 23.38 11.03 -3.70
C LYS A 146 23.60 11.93 -4.90
N GLU A 147 23.80 13.22 -4.63
CA GLU A 147 24.44 14.12 -5.58
C GLU A 147 25.81 13.52 -5.91
N THR A 148 25.87 12.80 -7.03
CA THR A 148 27.13 12.51 -7.70
C THR A 148 27.73 13.83 -8.11
N LYS A 149 28.80 14.21 -7.40
CA LYS A 149 29.74 15.27 -7.78
C LYS A 149 30.36 15.01 -9.14
#